data_AF-A0A0K0FXQ1-F1
#
_entry.id   AF-A0A0K0FXQ1-F1
#
_cell.length_a   1.000
_cell.length_b   1.000
_cell.length_c   1.000
_cell.angle_alpha   90.00
_cell.angle_beta   90.00
_cell.angle_gamma   90.00
#
_symmetry.space_group_name_H-M   'P 1'
#
loop_
_entity.id
_entity.type
_entity.pdbx_description
1 polymer ?
#
loop_
_entity_poly.entity_id
_entity_poly.type
_entity_poly.pdbx_seq_one_letter_code
_entity_poly.pdbx_strand_id
1 'polypeptide(L)'
;MKTCTTRGLLAIAVVFVATLEILSRNIANINFNKRTYDIDTIIDITNLTGKTNVYVDGEHKTKGFLLFDGMGCGYSRFNLSQTDVLEVIENISLIVTTKKGYIDVCQKINKHVYPLLESSKTLMELTAVFAVAKFLLIIPFFIYNTDNLRLFPFILSVGILHALGTGTTDLMILFLKLHFYEIIGLTKYEAIHMNNFPTINTNLSYMYSMIVDFISHLLFIHLIFFAWRKRNNEIKKYGYLSFKLID
;
A
#
# COMPACT_ATOMS: atom_id res chain seq x y z
N MET A 1 13.68 -35.95 -22.13
CA MET A 1 13.65 -34.80 -21.20
C MET A 1 12.80 -35.18 -19.99
N LYS A 2 13.35 -35.21 -18.77
CA LYS A 2 12.54 -35.43 -17.55
C LYS A 2 11.62 -34.23 -17.36
N THR A 3 10.31 -34.42 -17.51
CA THR A 3 9.32 -33.36 -17.27
C THR A 3 9.31 -32.99 -15.79
N CYS A 4 9.37 -31.71 -15.46
CA CYS A 4 9.25 -31.20 -14.09
C CYS A 4 7.96 -31.76 -13.45
N THR A 5 7.97 -32.22 -12.20
CA THR A 5 6.75 -32.75 -11.54
C THR A 5 5.83 -31.61 -11.09
N THR A 6 4.56 -31.89 -10.76
CA THR A 6 3.64 -30.89 -10.16
C THR A 6 4.27 -30.23 -8.92
N ARG A 7 4.95 -31.02 -8.07
CA ARG A 7 5.68 -30.53 -6.89
C ARG A 7 6.82 -29.58 -7.26
N GLY A 8 7.60 -29.93 -8.29
CA GLY A 8 8.67 -29.07 -8.79
C GLY A 8 8.14 -27.72 -9.28
N LEU A 9 6.99 -27.71 -9.96
CA LEU A 9 6.34 -26.46 -10.38
C LEU A 9 5.83 -25.64 -9.20
N LEU A 10 5.24 -26.27 -8.18
CA LEU A 10 4.81 -25.57 -6.95
C LEU A 10 6.01 -24.97 -6.21
N ALA A 11 7.12 -25.70 -6.09
CA ALA A 11 8.33 -25.19 -5.45
C ALA A 11 8.91 -23.97 -6.20
N ILE A 12 9.01 -24.06 -7.52
CA ILE A 12 9.46 -22.94 -8.36
C ILE A 12 8.51 -21.76 -8.22
N ALA A 13 7.19 -22.00 -8.18
CA ALA A 13 6.20 -20.94 -8.01
C ALA A 13 6.34 -20.23 -6.67
N VAL A 14 6.51 -20.97 -5.58
CA VAL A 14 6.73 -20.40 -4.24
C VAL A 14 8.01 -19.58 -4.23
N VAL A 15 9.13 -20.16 -4.66
CA VAL A 15 10.43 -19.47 -4.63
C VAL A 15 10.39 -18.21 -5.50
N PHE A 16 9.90 -18.31 -6.74
CA PHE A 16 9.89 -17.19 -7.66
C PHE A 16 8.99 -16.05 -7.16
N VAL A 17 7.75 -16.36 -6.75
CA VAL A 17 6.83 -15.34 -6.23
C VAL A 17 7.35 -14.73 -4.94
N ALA A 18 7.87 -15.54 -4.00
CA ALA A 18 8.45 -15.03 -2.77
C ALA A 18 9.66 -14.12 -3.04
N THR A 19 10.51 -14.46 -4.01
CA THR A 19 11.63 -13.57 -4.40
C THR A 19 11.16 -12.26 -5.01
N LEU A 20 10.07 -12.26 -5.78
CA LEU A 20 9.48 -11.03 -6.33
C LEU A 20 8.87 -10.15 -5.23
N GLU A 21 8.15 -10.74 -4.28
CA GLU A 21 7.61 -10.01 -3.12
C GLU A 21 8.71 -9.44 -2.22
N ILE A 22 9.78 -10.21 -1.97
CA ILE A 22 10.96 -9.73 -1.22
C ILE A 22 11.65 -8.59 -1.98
N LEU A 23 11.82 -8.73 -3.30
CA LEU A 23 12.41 -7.69 -4.14
C LEU A 23 11.58 -6.41 -4.12
N SER A 24 10.26 -6.53 -4.25
CA SER A 24 9.33 -5.40 -4.13
C SER A 24 9.47 -4.69 -2.80
N ARG A 25 9.47 -5.45 -1.69
CA ARG A 25 9.70 -4.91 -0.35
C ARG A 25 11.07 -4.25 -0.22
N ASN A 26 12.11 -4.78 -0.85
CA ASN A 26 13.43 -4.15 -0.84
C ASN A 26 13.46 -2.88 -1.68
N ILE A 27 12.78 -2.83 -2.83
CA ILE A 27 12.63 -1.61 -3.65
C ILE A 27 11.88 -0.53 -2.85
N ALA A 28 10.81 -0.92 -2.16
CA ALA A 28 10.16 -0.05 -1.21
C ALA A 28 11.16 0.40 -0.14
N ASN A 29 11.78 -0.53 0.60
CA ASN A 29 12.58 -0.28 1.80
C ASN A 29 13.89 0.51 1.54
N ILE A 30 14.58 0.28 0.41
CA ILE A 30 15.76 1.05 0.00
C ILE A 30 15.42 2.54 -0.12
N ASN A 31 14.16 2.86 -0.45
CA ASN A 31 13.66 4.22 -0.56
C ASN A 31 12.70 4.62 0.60
N PHE A 32 12.29 3.66 1.45
CA PHE A 32 11.41 3.84 2.63
C PHE A 32 12.20 4.13 3.91
N ASN A 33 13.47 3.69 4.00
CA ASN A 33 14.30 3.91 5.18
C ASN A 33 14.70 5.38 5.41
N LYS A 34 14.22 6.29 4.57
CA LYS A 34 14.05 7.70 4.95
C LYS A 34 12.71 7.87 5.69
N ARG A 35 12.64 7.36 6.93
CA ARG A 35 11.52 7.56 7.89
C ARG A 35 11.17 9.06 8.14
N THR A 36 11.96 9.98 7.62
CA THR A 36 11.81 11.43 7.70
C THR A 36 10.87 12.05 6.65
N TYR A 37 10.28 11.28 5.72
CA TYR A 37 9.46 11.85 4.63
C TYR A 37 8.04 11.30 4.48
N ASP A 38 7.47 10.59 5.47
CA ASP A 38 5.99 10.53 5.52
C ASP A 38 5.41 11.93 5.72
N ILE A 39 6.20 12.87 6.24
CA ILE A 39 6.02 14.30 6.07
C ILE A 39 6.33 14.67 4.60
N ASP A 40 5.43 14.31 3.70
CA ASP A 40 5.54 14.62 2.26
C ASP A 40 5.51 16.14 2.04
N THR A 41 5.08 16.92 3.05
CA THR A 41 5.22 18.37 3.03
C THR A 41 5.37 18.99 4.41
N ILE A 42 6.52 19.63 4.61
CA ILE A 42 6.70 20.67 5.63
C ILE A 42 6.43 22.03 4.99
N ILE A 43 5.45 22.76 5.50
CA ILE A 43 5.19 24.14 5.09
C ILE A 43 5.64 25.06 6.21
N ASP A 44 6.62 25.91 5.92
CA ASP A 44 6.90 27.05 6.79
C ASP A 44 5.72 28.03 6.71
N ILE A 45 5.13 28.35 7.86
CA ILE A 45 4.00 29.27 7.95
C ILE A 45 4.35 30.64 7.36
N THR A 46 5.63 31.06 7.42
CA THR A 46 6.04 32.34 6.84
C THR A 46 5.95 32.38 5.32
N ASN A 47 5.90 31.22 4.66
CA ASN A 47 5.80 31.10 3.20
C ASN A 47 4.34 31.05 2.71
N LEU A 48 3.38 30.92 3.63
CA LEU A 48 1.97 30.99 3.33
C LEU A 48 1.57 32.42 2.94
N THR A 49 0.57 32.53 2.07
CA THR A 49 0.05 33.85 1.69
C THR A 49 -0.79 34.44 2.82
N GLY A 50 -0.94 35.77 2.87
CA GLY A 50 -1.85 36.45 3.83
C GLY A 50 -3.34 36.08 3.67
N LYS A 51 -3.66 35.14 2.78
CA LYS A 51 -4.99 34.52 2.59
C LYS A 51 -5.14 33.20 3.35
N THR A 52 -4.08 32.74 4.01
CA THR A 52 -4.03 31.52 4.80
C THR A 52 -3.69 31.88 6.24
N ASN A 53 -4.51 31.43 7.19
CA ASN A 53 -4.30 31.66 8.62
C ASN A 53 -4.18 30.32 9.34
N VAL A 54 -3.24 30.23 10.27
CA VAL A 54 -2.95 29.02 11.03
C VAL A 54 -3.34 29.24 12.49
N TYR A 55 -4.16 28.36 13.03
CA TYR A 55 -4.56 28.37 14.44
C TYR A 55 -4.13 27.07 15.10
N VAL A 56 -3.51 27.19 16.27
CA VAL A 56 -3.11 26.04 17.10
C VAL A 56 -3.70 26.26 18.48
N ASP A 57 -4.51 25.32 18.96
CA ASP A 57 -5.28 25.48 20.21
C ASP A 57 -6.11 26.78 20.25
N GLY A 58 -6.62 27.21 19.10
CA GLY A 58 -7.39 28.45 18.95
C GLY A 58 -6.56 29.73 18.85
N GLU A 59 -5.24 29.66 19.01
CA GLU A 59 -4.35 30.83 18.89
C GLU A 59 -3.78 30.96 17.48
N HIS A 60 -3.84 32.17 16.92
CA HIS A 60 -3.23 32.46 15.62
C HIS A 60 -1.69 32.37 15.69
N LYS A 61 -1.09 31.56 14.81
CA LYS A 61 0.36 31.39 14.70
C LYS A 61 0.86 31.96 13.38
N THR A 62 1.91 32.78 13.47
CA THR A 62 2.59 33.39 12.31
C THR A 62 3.96 32.78 12.01
N LYS A 63 4.40 31.83 12.85
CA LYS A 63 5.71 31.16 12.76
C LYS A 63 5.59 29.69 13.16
N GLY A 64 6.49 28.89 12.63
CA GLY A 64 6.54 27.44 12.84
C GLY A 64 6.29 26.70 11.54
N PHE A 65 6.10 25.41 11.65
CA PHE A 65 6.03 24.50 10.53
C PHE A 65 4.74 23.69 10.62
N LEU A 66 3.98 23.71 9.53
CA LEU A 66 2.89 22.79 9.31
C LEU A 66 3.43 21.54 8.64
N LEU A 67 2.90 20.42 9.07
CA LEU A 67 3.33 19.10 8.70
C LEU A 67 2.11 18.40 8.14
N PHE A 68 2.20 17.99 6.88
CA PHE A 68 1.24 17.07 6.29
C PHE A 68 1.95 15.74 6.17
N ASP A 69 1.65 14.81 7.06
CA ASP A 69 2.23 13.47 7.05
C ASP A 69 1.42 12.48 6.20
N GLY A 70 0.64 13.00 5.24
CA GLY A 70 -0.36 12.26 4.51
C GLY A 70 -1.55 11.79 5.35
N MET A 71 -1.48 11.88 6.69
CA MET A 71 -2.41 11.25 7.64
C MET A 71 -3.07 12.25 8.60
N GLY A 72 -2.53 13.45 8.73
CA GLY A 72 -3.13 14.51 9.52
C GLY A 72 -2.49 15.87 9.25
N CYS A 73 -2.93 16.86 10.01
CA CYS A 73 -2.21 18.11 10.13
C CYS A 73 -1.46 18.11 11.46
N GLY A 74 -0.16 18.34 11.40
CA GLY A 74 0.71 18.58 12.54
C GLY A 74 1.27 20.00 12.55
N TYR A 75 1.47 20.56 13.72
CA TYR A 75 2.18 21.81 13.91
C TYR A 75 3.40 21.53 14.77
N SER A 76 4.54 22.02 14.33
CA SER A 76 5.74 22.07 15.14
C SER A 76 6.33 23.46 15.15
N ARG A 77 6.95 23.83 16.28
CA ARG A 77 7.75 25.05 16.38
C ARG A 77 9.09 24.92 15.68
N PHE A 78 9.56 23.68 15.50
CA PHE A 78 10.86 23.35 14.93
C PHE A 78 10.70 22.70 13.56
N ASN A 79 11.73 22.86 12.73
CA ASN A 79 11.75 22.17 11.45
C ASN A 79 12.08 20.68 11.68
N LEU A 80 11.06 19.84 11.56
CA LEU A 80 11.20 18.39 11.76
C LEU A 80 12.10 17.71 10.72
N SER A 81 12.41 18.36 9.59
CA SER A 81 13.41 17.82 8.64
C SER A 81 14.85 17.92 9.13
N GLN A 82 15.09 18.67 10.21
CA GLN A 82 16.44 18.98 10.73
C GLN A 82 16.64 18.51 12.16
N THR A 83 15.59 18.01 12.82
CA THR A 83 15.60 17.69 14.25
C THR A 83 14.91 16.36 14.53
N ASP A 84 15.50 15.53 15.40
CA ASP A 84 14.92 14.25 15.84
C ASP A 84 13.80 14.43 16.89
N VAL A 85 13.40 15.68 17.17
CA VAL A 85 12.42 16.01 18.21
C VAL A 85 11.03 16.09 17.59
N LEU A 86 10.23 15.05 17.79
CA LEU A 86 8.79 15.05 17.44
C LEU A 86 7.99 15.80 18.51
N GLU A 87 7.97 17.14 18.41
CA GLU A 87 6.95 17.97 19.07
C GLU A 87 5.90 18.32 18.01
N VAL A 88 4.79 17.56 17.98
CA VAL A 88 3.68 17.73 17.04
C VAL A 88 2.39 17.99 17.83
N ILE A 89 1.76 19.12 17.57
CA ILE A 89 0.42 19.45 18.07
C ILE A 89 -0.58 19.12 16.96
N GLU A 90 -1.64 18.36 17.27
CA GLU A 90 -2.64 17.90 16.28
C GLU A 90 -3.89 18.79 16.22
N ASN A 91 -4.14 19.59 17.26
CA ASN A 91 -5.29 20.51 17.32
C ASN A 91 -5.00 21.79 16.53
N ILE A 92 -5.14 21.71 15.21
CA ILE A 92 -4.81 22.76 14.27
C ILE A 92 -5.99 23.03 13.36
N SER A 93 -6.24 24.31 13.10
CA SER A 93 -7.08 24.78 12.00
C SER A 93 -6.23 25.54 10.99
N LEU A 94 -6.32 25.13 9.72
CA LEU A 94 -5.67 25.81 8.60
C LEU A 94 -6.75 26.45 7.75
N ILE A 95 -7.02 27.73 8.01
CA ILE A 95 -8.11 28.47 7.38
C ILE A 95 -7.57 29.13 6.11
N VAL A 96 -8.10 28.68 4.97
CA VAL A 96 -7.66 29.10 3.65
C VAL A 96 -8.76 29.89 2.95
N THR A 97 -8.41 31.03 2.36
CA THR A 97 -9.35 31.82 1.54
C THR A 97 -9.37 31.28 0.12
N THR A 98 -10.55 30.88 -0.33
CA THR A 98 -10.83 30.42 -1.69
C THR A 98 -11.69 31.43 -2.43
N LYS A 99 -11.96 31.18 -3.73
CA LYS A 99 -12.91 32.00 -4.48
C LYS A 99 -14.35 31.90 -3.95
N LYS A 100 -14.67 30.83 -3.21
CA LYS A 100 -16.03 30.52 -2.73
C LYS A 100 -16.23 30.80 -1.24
N GLY A 101 -15.21 31.31 -0.53
CA GLY A 101 -15.23 31.54 0.91
C GLY A 101 -14.04 30.90 1.62
N TYR A 102 -14.20 30.56 2.90
CA TYR A 102 -13.14 30.00 3.73
C TYR A 102 -13.28 28.48 3.90
N ILE A 103 -12.16 27.78 3.91
CA ILE A 103 -12.10 26.33 4.15
C ILE A 103 -11.09 26.05 5.26
N ASP A 104 -11.46 25.23 6.23
CA ASP A 104 -10.50 24.61 7.15
C ASP A 104 -9.95 23.33 6.52
N VAL A 105 -8.72 23.39 6.05
CA VAL A 105 -8.06 22.27 5.37
C VAL A 105 -7.81 21.10 6.33
N CYS A 106 -7.41 21.38 7.57
CA CYS A 106 -7.09 20.34 8.54
C CYS A 106 -8.33 19.59 8.99
N GLN A 107 -9.44 20.31 9.21
CA GLN A 107 -10.73 19.68 9.47
C GLN A 107 -11.19 18.81 8.29
N LYS A 108 -10.98 19.26 7.04
CA LYS A 108 -11.35 18.50 5.84
C LYS A 108 -10.52 17.22 5.67
N ILE A 109 -9.22 17.28 5.94
CA ILE A 109 -8.33 16.12 5.95
C ILE A 109 -8.83 15.10 6.97
N ASN A 110 -9.05 15.52 8.23
CA ASN A 110 -9.51 14.63 9.30
C ASN A 110 -10.88 13.99 8.99
N LYS A 111 -11.77 14.72 8.30
CA LYS A 111 -13.11 14.23 7.97
C LYS A 111 -13.15 13.29 6.76
N HIS A 112 -12.30 13.53 5.75
CA HIS A 112 -12.45 12.88 4.44
C HIS A 112 -11.25 12.02 4.03
N VAL A 113 -10.04 12.38 4.43
CA VAL A 113 -8.80 11.69 4.05
C VAL A 113 -8.47 10.60 5.09
N TYR A 114 -8.56 10.93 6.37
CA TYR A 114 -8.20 10.01 7.47
C TYR A 114 -8.99 8.69 7.45
N PRO A 115 -10.33 8.66 7.30
CA PRO A 115 -11.07 7.39 7.32
C PRO A 115 -10.74 6.47 6.14
N LEU A 116 -10.44 7.05 4.98
CA LEU A 116 -10.01 6.30 3.80
C LEU A 116 -8.64 5.65 4.03
N LEU A 117 -7.71 6.39 4.64
CA LEU A 117 -6.38 5.87 4.97
C LEU A 117 -6.43 4.78 6.04
N GLU A 118 -7.22 4.96 7.09
CA GLU A 118 -7.41 3.95 8.12
C GLU A 118 -8.00 2.66 7.53
N SER A 119 -8.96 2.80 6.62
CA SER A 119 -9.50 1.67 5.86
C SER A 119 -8.44 1.01 4.97
N SER A 120 -7.56 1.81 4.34
CA SER A 120 -6.45 1.31 3.50
C SER A 120 -5.47 0.48 4.33
N LYS A 121 -5.06 1.02 5.47
CA LYS A 121 -4.14 0.36 6.40
C LYS A 121 -4.72 -0.96 6.90
N THR A 122 -5.99 -0.94 7.32
CA THR A 122 -6.69 -2.16 7.77
C THR A 122 -6.74 -3.22 6.67
N LEU A 123 -7.03 -2.81 5.43
CA LEU A 123 -7.05 -3.72 4.28
C LEU A 123 -5.65 -4.27 3.96
N MET A 124 -4.60 -3.45 4.08
CA MET A 124 -3.21 -3.85 3.89
C MET A 124 -2.74 -4.85 4.95
N GLU A 125 -3.14 -4.66 6.21
CA GLU A 125 -2.85 -5.62 7.29
C GLU A 125 -3.56 -6.96 7.02
N LEU A 126 -4.82 -6.93 6.59
CA LEU A 126 -5.57 -8.12 6.22
C LEU A 126 -4.93 -8.86 5.03
N THR A 127 -4.48 -8.14 4.00
CA THR A 127 -3.84 -8.74 2.82
C THR A 127 -2.50 -9.37 3.15
N ALA A 128 -1.73 -8.80 4.09
CA ALA A 128 -0.50 -9.40 4.58
C ALA A 128 -0.73 -10.78 5.23
N VAL A 129 -1.87 -10.98 5.92
CA VAL A 129 -2.26 -12.30 6.44
C VAL A 129 -2.49 -13.29 5.29
N PHE A 130 -3.18 -12.88 4.22
CA PHE A 130 -3.36 -13.73 3.04
C PHE A 130 -2.05 -14.04 2.31
N ALA A 131 -1.09 -13.10 2.32
CA ALA A 131 0.25 -13.30 1.78
C ALA A 131 0.98 -14.46 2.44
N VAL A 132 0.94 -14.54 3.77
CA VAL A 132 1.57 -15.63 4.51
C VAL A 132 0.76 -16.92 4.35
N ALA A 133 -0.57 -16.83 4.47
CA ALA A 133 -1.46 -17.99 4.41
C ALA A 133 -1.33 -18.75 3.09
N LYS A 134 -1.27 -18.06 1.93
CA LYS A 134 -1.16 -18.74 0.62
C LYS A 134 0.09 -19.61 0.51
N PHE A 135 1.22 -19.21 1.11
CA PHE A 135 2.45 -20.00 1.10
C PHE A 135 2.38 -21.16 2.10
N LEU A 136 1.87 -20.92 3.31
CA LEU A 136 1.68 -21.97 4.31
C LEU A 136 0.78 -23.11 3.80
N LEU A 137 -0.24 -22.78 3.02
CA LEU A 137 -1.17 -23.77 2.44
C LEU A 137 -0.52 -24.67 1.38
N ILE A 138 0.65 -24.31 0.84
CA ILE A 138 1.38 -25.16 -0.12
C ILE A 138 2.23 -26.21 0.62
N ILE A 139 2.64 -25.95 1.87
CA ILE A 139 3.51 -26.82 2.68
C ILE A 139 3.06 -28.30 2.70
N PRO A 140 1.77 -28.63 2.87
CA PRO A 140 1.32 -30.03 2.89
C PRO A 140 1.68 -30.82 1.61
N PHE A 141 1.71 -30.17 0.44
CA PHE A 141 2.11 -30.82 -0.83
C PHE A 141 3.58 -31.27 -0.83
N PHE A 142 4.43 -30.57 -0.06
CA PHE A 142 5.84 -30.92 0.08
C PHE A 142 6.05 -32.00 1.15
N ILE A 143 5.41 -31.88 2.32
CA ILE A 143 5.66 -32.77 3.47
C ILE A 143 4.93 -34.10 3.37
N TYR A 144 3.63 -34.09 3.04
CA TYR A 144 2.76 -35.25 3.29
C TYR A 144 2.38 -36.04 2.04
N ASN A 145 2.96 -35.72 0.87
CA ASN A 145 2.55 -36.29 -0.42
C ASN A 145 1.02 -36.26 -0.62
N THR A 146 0.39 -35.16 -0.17
CA THR A 146 -1.06 -35.02 -0.23
C THR A 146 -1.50 -34.61 -1.62
N ASP A 147 -2.08 -35.54 -2.37
CA ASP A 147 -2.79 -35.27 -3.63
C ASP A 147 -4.20 -34.72 -3.41
N ASN A 148 -4.40 -33.88 -2.38
CA ASN A 148 -5.76 -33.45 -2.01
C ASN A 148 -6.34 -32.48 -3.07
N LEU A 149 -7.28 -32.99 -3.88
CA LEU A 149 -8.04 -32.24 -4.89
C LEU A 149 -8.69 -30.97 -4.36
N ARG A 150 -9.06 -30.94 -3.07
CA ARG A 150 -9.77 -29.83 -2.45
C ARG A 150 -8.85 -28.68 -2.02
N LEU A 151 -7.55 -28.93 -1.88
CA LEU A 151 -6.59 -27.94 -1.39
C LEU A 151 -6.17 -26.94 -2.49
N PHE A 152 -6.09 -27.36 -3.75
CA PHE A 152 -5.78 -26.47 -4.89
C PHE A 152 -6.81 -25.34 -5.08
N PRO A 153 -8.13 -25.62 -5.16
CA PRO A 153 -9.14 -24.57 -5.20
C PRO A 153 -9.06 -23.62 -4.00
N PHE A 154 -8.78 -24.14 -2.80
CA PHE A 154 -8.66 -23.31 -1.60
C PHE A 154 -7.46 -22.35 -1.67
N ILE A 155 -6.27 -22.83 -2.09
CA ILE A 155 -5.10 -21.97 -2.32
C ILE A 155 -5.39 -20.92 -3.38
N LEU A 156 -6.08 -21.31 -4.46
CA LEU A 156 -6.48 -20.39 -5.53
C LEU A 156 -7.40 -19.28 -5.00
N SER A 157 -8.39 -19.63 -4.17
CA SER A 157 -9.29 -18.66 -3.53
C SER A 157 -8.54 -17.68 -2.64
N VAL A 158 -7.59 -18.17 -1.81
CA VAL A 158 -6.76 -17.29 -0.97
C VAL A 158 -5.86 -16.39 -1.83
N GLY A 159 -5.30 -16.92 -2.92
CA GLY A 159 -4.52 -16.13 -3.88
C GLY A 159 -5.35 -15.02 -4.55
N ILE A 160 -6.59 -15.31 -4.95
CA ILE A 160 -7.51 -14.32 -5.52
C ILE A 160 -7.88 -13.25 -4.49
N LEU A 161 -8.22 -13.65 -3.27
CA LEU A 161 -8.51 -12.70 -2.18
C LEU A 161 -7.33 -11.77 -1.91
N HIS A 162 -6.11 -12.32 -1.90
CA HIS A 162 -4.90 -11.53 -1.74
C HIS A 162 -4.70 -10.53 -2.89
N ALA A 163 -4.85 -10.97 -4.14
CA ALA A 163 -4.71 -10.10 -5.32
C ALA A 163 -5.75 -8.97 -5.32
N LEU A 164 -7.02 -9.28 -4.99
CA LEU A 164 -8.09 -8.30 -4.92
C LEU A 164 -7.86 -7.28 -3.80
N GLY A 165 -7.48 -7.73 -2.60
CA GLY A 165 -7.21 -6.82 -1.50
C GLY A 165 -6.01 -5.91 -1.76
N THR A 166 -4.93 -6.46 -2.35
CA THR A 166 -3.74 -5.68 -2.74
C THR A 166 -4.13 -4.62 -3.76
N GLY A 167 -4.75 -5.02 -4.88
CA GLY A 167 -5.16 -4.08 -5.93
C GLY A 167 -6.15 -3.02 -5.45
N THR A 168 -7.06 -3.36 -4.53
CA THR A 168 -7.99 -2.38 -3.94
C THR A 168 -7.25 -1.36 -3.06
N THR A 169 -6.29 -1.82 -2.26
CA THR A 169 -5.45 -0.96 -1.41
C THR A 169 -4.67 0.03 -2.28
N ASP A 170 -3.99 -0.48 -3.31
CA ASP A 170 -3.16 0.31 -4.22
C ASP A 170 -3.99 1.37 -4.95
N LEU A 171 -5.17 0.99 -5.47
CA LEU A 171 -6.09 1.90 -6.13
C LEU A 171 -6.59 2.99 -5.19
N MET A 172 -6.90 2.66 -3.94
CA MET A 172 -7.39 3.64 -2.97
C MET A 172 -6.32 4.67 -2.61
N ILE A 173 -5.06 4.24 -2.44
CA ILE A 173 -3.94 5.16 -2.17
C ILE A 173 -3.65 6.04 -3.39
N LEU A 174 -3.66 5.47 -4.60
CA LEU A 174 -3.49 6.23 -5.83
C LEU A 174 -4.58 7.27 -6.01
N PHE A 175 -5.84 6.88 -5.80
CA PHE A 175 -7.00 7.77 -5.88
C PHE A 175 -6.86 8.93 -4.89
N LEU A 176 -6.51 8.64 -3.64
CA LEU A 176 -6.31 9.65 -2.60
C LEU A 176 -5.23 10.66 -3.00
N LYS A 177 -4.08 10.19 -3.52
CA LYS A 177 -2.98 11.07 -3.94
C LYS A 177 -3.33 11.92 -5.17
N LEU A 178 -4.01 11.35 -6.16
CA LEU A 178 -4.38 12.09 -7.39
C LEU A 178 -5.46 13.15 -7.15
N HIS A 179 -6.41 12.85 -6.26
CA HIS A 179 -7.58 13.70 -5.99
C HIS A 179 -7.53 14.44 -4.65
N PHE A 180 -6.38 14.44 -3.95
CA PHE A 180 -6.26 15.02 -2.61
C PHE A 180 -6.87 16.43 -2.49
N TYR A 181 -6.48 17.34 -3.40
CA TYR A 181 -6.97 18.71 -3.38
C TYR A 181 -8.49 18.80 -3.54
N GLU A 182 -9.04 18.00 -4.45
CA GLU A 182 -10.48 17.94 -4.69
C GLU A 182 -11.23 17.38 -3.47
N ILE A 183 -10.65 16.37 -2.79
CA ILE A 183 -11.21 15.75 -1.57
C ILE A 183 -11.28 16.78 -0.43
N ILE A 184 -10.26 17.61 -0.26
CA ILE A 184 -10.26 18.67 0.76
C ILE A 184 -11.02 19.93 0.32
N GLY A 185 -11.56 19.96 -0.90
CA GLY A 185 -12.41 21.03 -1.42
C GLY A 185 -11.67 22.20 -2.05
N LEU A 186 -10.40 22.03 -2.42
CA LEU A 186 -9.57 23.03 -3.10
C LEU A 186 -9.32 22.65 -4.57
N THR A 187 -9.30 23.65 -5.46
CA THR A 187 -8.72 23.42 -6.79
C THR A 187 -7.19 23.40 -6.70
N LYS A 188 -6.51 22.68 -7.61
CA LYS A 188 -5.04 22.71 -7.70
C LYS A 188 -4.49 24.13 -7.84
N TYR A 189 -5.20 25.00 -8.56
CA TYR A 189 -4.83 26.40 -8.69
C TYR A 189 -4.92 27.17 -7.36
N GLU A 190 -6.00 26.98 -6.59
CA GLU A 190 -6.15 27.61 -5.27
C GLU A 190 -5.10 27.10 -4.28
N ALA A 191 -4.81 25.80 -4.29
CA ALA A 191 -3.79 25.22 -3.43
C ALA A 191 -2.40 25.77 -3.77
N ILE A 192 -1.94 25.60 -5.02
CA ILE A 192 -0.56 25.86 -5.41
C ILE A 192 -0.30 27.35 -5.61
N HIS A 193 -1.15 28.06 -6.35
CA HIS A 193 -0.88 29.42 -6.78
C HIS A 193 -1.46 30.49 -5.86
N MET A 194 -2.56 30.21 -5.14
CA MET A 194 -3.17 31.21 -4.26
C MET A 194 -2.71 31.08 -2.80
N ASN A 195 -2.37 29.87 -2.36
CA ASN A 195 -2.04 29.56 -0.97
C ASN A 195 -0.66 28.92 -0.79
N ASN A 196 0.12 28.77 -1.86
CA ASN A 196 1.48 28.23 -1.86
C ASN A 196 1.60 26.84 -1.23
N PHE A 197 0.58 26.00 -1.37
CA PHE A 197 0.70 24.61 -1.00
C PHE A 197 1.61 23.84 -1.97
N PRO A 198 2.36 22.86 -1.47
CA PRO A 198 3.21 21.98 -2.29
C PRO A 198 2.42 21.27 -3.40
N THR A 199 3.12 20.74 -4.39
CA THR A 199 2.49 19.70 -5.23
C THR A 199 2.61 18.36 -4.52
N ILE A 200 1.49 17.67 -4.31
CA ILE A 200 1.50 16.31 -3.78
C ILE A 200 2.05 15.39 -4.86
N ASN A 201 3.26 14.88 -4.64
CA ASN A 201 3.92 14.01 -5.59
C ASN A 201 3.69 12.55 -5.20
N THR A 202 3.27 11.73 -6.16
CA THR A 202 3.23 10.29 -5.97
C THR A 202 4.65 9.75 -6.01
N ASN A 203 5.16 9.23 -4.88
CA ASN A 203 6.46 8.55 -4.84
C ASN A 203 6.48 7.40 -5.87
N LEU A 204 7.24 7.59 -6.95
CA LEU A 204 7.36 6.63 -8.05
C LEU A 204 7.83 5.26 -7.57
N SER A 205 8.72 5.18 -6.58
CA SER A 205 9.21 3.90 -6.04
C SER A 205 8.10 3.12 -5.35
N TYR A 206 7.22 3.83 -4.63
CA TYR A 206 6.05 3.23 -4.00
C TYR A 206 5.05 2.71 -5.05
N MET A 207 4.81 3.51 -6.10
CA MET A 207 4.00 3.09 -7.25
C MET A 207 4.57 1.83 -7.94
N TYR A 208 5.89 1.76 -8.15
CA TYR A 208 6.52 0.60 -8.73
C TYR A 208 6.40 -0.64 -7.83
N SER A 209 6.59 -0.51 -6.52
CA SER A 209 6.44 -1.61 -5.57
C SER A 209 5.02 -2.18 -5.58
N MET A 210 3.99 -1.32 -5.54
CA MET A 210 2.59 -1.75 -5.64
C MET A 210 2.32 -2.54 -6.94
N ILE A 211 2.81 -2.04 -8.08
CA ILE A 211 2.66 -2.74 -9.37
C ILE A 211 3.36 -4.11 -9.35
N VAL A 212 4.58 -4.20 -8.82
CA VAL A 212 5.32 -5.47 -8.74
C VAL A 212 4.60 -6.47 -7.83
N ASP A 213 4.07 -6.02 -6.69
CA ASP A 213 3.29 -6.85 -5.78
C ASP A 213 2.04 -7.40 -6.47
N PHE A 214 1.26 -6.54 -7.13
CA PHE A 214 0.08 -6.96 -7.88
C PHE A 214 0.41 -7.98 -8.97
N ILE A 215 1.46 -7.75 -9.78
CA ILE A 215 1.92 -8.68 -10.81
C ILE A 215 2.36 -10.01 -10.21
N SER A 216 3.08 -9.99 -9.08
CA SER A 216 3.54 -11.20 -8.39
C SER A 216 2.36 -12.07 -7.94
N HIS A 217 1.26 -11.45 -7.51
CA HIS A 217 0.05 -12.15 -7.09
C HIS A 217 -0.71 -12.76 -8.26
N LEU A 218 -0.85 -12.04 -9.36
CA LEU A 218 -1.43 -12.59 -10.59
C LEU A 218 -0.61 -13.78 -11.11
N LEU A 219 0.72 -13.66 -11.05
CA LEU A 219 1.61 -14.74 -11.44
C LEU A 219 1.45 -15.97 -10.53
N PHE A 220 1.36 -15.79 -9.21
CA PHE A 220 1.10 -16.87 -8.27
C PHE A 220 -0.19 -17.62 -8.63
N ILE A 221 -1.29 -16.89 -8.84
CA ILE A 221 -2.58 -17.46 -9.25
C ILE A 221 -2.42 -18.29 -10.52
N HIS A 222 -1.71 -17.74 -11.52
CA HIS A 222 -1.47 -18.43 -12.79
C HIS A 222 -0.67 -19.72 -12.62
N LEU A 223 0.39 -19.70 -11.79
CA LEU A 223 1.24 -20.86 -11.54
C LEU A 223 0.50 -21.96 -10.76
N ILE A 224 -0.32 -21.59 -9.76
CA ILE A 224 -1.18 -22.54 -9.03
C ILE A 224 -2.20 -23.18 -9.98
N PHE A 225 -2.82 -22.40 -10.85
CA PHE A 225 -3.76 -22.92 -11.85
C PHE A 225 -3.07 -23.92 -12.80
N PHE A 226 -1.86 -23.61 -13.28
CA PHE A 226 -1.10 -24.49 -14.15
C PHE A 226 -0.69 -25.79 -13.44
N ALA A 227 -0.21 -25.69 -12.19
CA ALA A 227 0.12 -26.85 -11.36
C ALA A 227 -1.11 -27.75 -11.15
N TRP A 228 -2.27 -27.17 -10.88
CA TRP A 228 -3.52 -27.92 -10.73
C TRP A 228 -3.92 -28.65 -12.01
N ARG A 229 -3.89 -27.97 -13.16
CA ARG A 229 -4.20 -28.57 -14.46
C ARG A 229 -3.28 -29.74 -14.78
N LYS A 230 -1.98 -29.56 -14.53
CA LYS A 230 -0.99 -30.61 -14.76
C LYS A 230 -1.24 -31.83 -13.88
N ARG A 231 -1.46 -31.64 -12.58
CA ARG A 231 -1.79 -32.72 -11.64
C ARG A 231 -3.02 -33.53 -12.08
N ASN A 232 -4.07 -32.85 -12.55
CA ASN A 232 -5.26 -33.52 -13.07
C ASN A 232 -4.98 -34.35 -14.33
N ASN A 233 -4.08 -33.90 -15.21
CA ASN A 233 -3.65 -34.68 -16.38
C ASN A 233 -2.79 -35.88 -15.97
N GLU A 234 -1.89 -35.70 -15.02
CA GLU A 234 -1.03 -36.77 -14.50
C GLU A 234 -1.87 -37.89 -13.85
N ILE A 235 -2.92 -37.54 -13.10
CA ILE A 235 -3.84 -38.54 -12.52
C ILE A 235 -4.68 -39.24 -13.56
N LYS A 236 -5.15 -38.53 -14.60
CA LYS A 236 -5.85 -39.17 -15.72
C LYS A 236 -4.98 -40.20 -16.45
N LYS A 237 -3.67 -39.92 -16.56
CA LYS A 237 -2.73 -40.74 -17.33
C LYS A 237 -2.16 -41.90 -16.53
N TYR A 238 -1.88 -41.71 -15.25
CA TYR A 238 -1.14 -42.68 -14.44
C TYR A 238 -1.97 -43.26 -13.27
N GLY A 239 -3.16 -42.75 -12.99
CA GLY A 239 -3.98 -43.16 -11.84
C GLY A 239 -3.38 -42.76 -10.49
N TYR A 240 -4.18 -42.85 -9.41
CA TYR A 240 -3.74 -42.46 -8.06
C TYR A 240 -2.62 -43.34 -7.47
N LEU A 241 -2.48 -44.58 -7.93
CA LEU A 241 -1.53 -45.56 -7.37
C LEU A 241 -0.10 -45.44 -7.93
N SER A 242 0.09 -44.91 -9.13
CA SER A 242 1.41 -44.81 -9.76
C SER A 242 2.29 -43.70 -9.16
N PHE A 243 1.69 -42.64 -8.61
CA PHE A 243 2.42 -41.56 -7.95
C PHE A 243 3.12 -41.99 -6.66
N LYS A 244 2.65 -43.07 -6.03
CA LYS A 244 3.33 -43.71 -4.88
C LYS A 244 4.55 -44.55 -5.26
N LEU A 245 4.70 -44.88 -6.54
CA LEU A 245 5.76 -45.77 -7.06
C LEU A 245 6.86 -45.02 -7.82
N ILE A 246 6.72 -43.70 -7.95
CA ILE A 246 7.73 -42.80 -8.53
C ILE A 246 8.26 -41.90 -7.40
N ASP A 247 8.78 -42.53 -6.36
CA ASP A 247 9.78 -41.93 -5.46
C ASP A 247 11.10 -42.67 -5.72
#